data_AF-A0A7W0TDV0-F1
#
_entry.id   AF-A0A7W0TDV0-F1
#
_cell.length_a   1.000
_cell.length_b   1.000
_cell.length_c   1.000
_cell.angle_alpha   90.00
_cell.angle_beta   90.00
_cell.angle_gamma   90.00
#
_symmetry.space_group_name_H-M   'P 1'
#
loop_
_entity.id
_entity.type
_entity.pdbx_description
1 polymer ?
#
loop_
_entity_poly.entity_id
_entity_poly.type
_entity_poly.pdbx_seq_one_letter_code
_entity_poly.pdbx_strand_id
1 'polypeptide(L)'
;MNQQSVNQQSVDRRTQEFLDYVQAGGQVETGDWMPDEYRSKLVKFIEMHGNSELMGVLPERDWILRAPTLQRKLALTAKIQDEVGHAQLIYRVVEDLGKPRSASLDDLVSGKSKFHNVFHYPTKTWGDVGVIAWLVDAAAIVSQKALLKCSYAPYARIMKKICWEESFHILHGRDVILALVTGTPE
;
A
#
# COMPACT_ATOMS: atom_id res chain seq x y z
N MET A 1 48.07 -1.33 1.43
CA MET A 1 46.62 -1.12 1.67
C MET A 1 45.93 -2.46 1.48
N ASN A 2 45.15 -2.93 2.45
CA ASN A 2 44.53 -4.25 2.40
C ASN A 2 43.29 -4.22 1.48
N GLN A 3 43.01 -5.31 0.76
CA GLN A 3 41.92 -5.37 -0.24
C GLN A 3 40.54 -5.07 0.37
N GLN A 4 40.31 -5.48 1.63
CA GLN A 4 39.10 -5.15 2.38
C GLN A 4 38.94 -3.64 2.64
N SER A 5 40.03 -2.92 2.90
CA SER A 5 40.02 -1.47 3.16
C SER A 5 39.61 -0.66 1.91
N VAL A 6 40.13 -1.09 0.76
CA VAL A 6 39.84 -0.46 -0.54
C VAL A 6 38.39 -0.74 -0.96
N ASN A 7 37.91 -1.96 -0.71
CA ASN A 7 36.53 -2.34 -1.02
C ASN A 7 35.53 -1.55 -0.16
N GLN A 8 35.80 -1.38 1.14
CA GLN A 8 34.97 -0.58 2.04
C GLN A 8 34.92 0.90 1.62
N GLN A 9 36.06 1.51 1.33
CA GLN A 9 36.11 2.90 0.84
C GLN A 9 35.35 3.10 -0.48
N SER A 10 35.37 2.09 -1.36
CA SER A 10 34.62 2.14 -2.62
C SER A 10 33.10 2.02 -2.42
N VAL A 11 32.65 1.21 -1.45
CA VAL A 11 31.24 1.08 -1.06
C VAL A 11 30.75 2.38 -0.43
N ASP A 12 31.55 3.00 0.44
CA ASP A 12 31.20 4.26 1.10
C ASP A 12 31.07 5.39 0.05
N ARG A 13 31.97 5.45 -0.94
CA ARG A 13 31.88 6.44 -2.03
C ARG A 13 30.63 6.24 -2.89
N ARG A 14 30.37 5.02 -3.33
CA ARG A 14 29.20 4.71 -4.17
C ARG A 14 27.88 4.98 -3.44
N THR A 15 27.86 4.73 -2.13
CA THR A 15 26.73 5.07 -1.26
C THR A 15 26.51 6.58 -1.19
N GLN A 16 27.57 7.37 -1.06
CA GLN A 16 27.46 8.82 -1.09
C GLN A 16 26.94 9.34 -2.45
N GLU A 17 27.47 8.82 -3.57
CA GLU A 17 26.98 9.16 -4.92
C GLU A 17 25.48 8.87 -5.07
N PHE A 18 25.00 7.73 -4.54
CA PHE A 18 23.59 7.38 -4.51
C PHE A 18 22.76 8.36 -3.66
N LEU A 19 23.25 8.72 -2.47
CA LEU A 19 22.56 9.68 -1.59
C LEU A 19 22.43 11.05 -2.26
N ASP A 20 23.50 11.54 -2.86
CA ASP A 20 23.52 12.83 -3.57
C ASP A 20 22.54 12.80 -4.76
N TYR A 21 22.51 11.70 -5.52
CA TYR A 21 21.56 11.50 -6.62
C TYR A 21 20.11 11.56 -6.13
N VAL A 22 19.76 10.83 -5.07
CA VAL A 22 18.39 10.82 -4.51
C VAL A 22 18.02 12.18 -3.92
N GLN A 23 18.93 12.84 -3.21
CA GLN A 23 18.69 14.17 -2.61
C GLN A 23 18.51 15.27 -3.68
N ALA A 24 19.14 15.11 -4.84
CA ALA A 24 18.93 15.97 -6.00
C ALA A 24 17.59 15.71 -6.74
N GLY A 25 16.76 14.77 -6.25
CA GLY A 25 15.48 14.40 -6.85
C GLY A 25 15.58 13.28 -7.89
N GLY A 26 16.72 12.59 -7.96
CA GLY A 26 16.91 11.41 -8.80
C GLY A 26 15.97 10.27 -8.41
N GLN A 27 15.52 9.52 -9.43
CA GLN A 27 14.69 8.33 -9.24
C GLN A 27 15.49 7.06 -9.55
N VAL A 28 15.44 6.12 -8.63
CA VAL A 28 16.15 4.83 -8.68
C VAL A 28 15.26 3.81 -9.37
N GLU A 29 15.78 3.15 -10.39
CA GLU A 29 15.12 2.07 -11.13
C GLU A 29 15.52 0.68 -10.60
N THR A 30 14.79 -0.36 -11.02
CA THR A 30 15.03 -1.75 -10.57
C THR A 30 16.44 -2.25 -10.89
N GLY A 31 16.99 -1.88 -12.05
CA GLY A 31 18.32 -2.29 -12.49
C GLY A 31 19.46 -1.45 -11.92
N ASP A 32 19.14 -0.33 -11.27
CA ASP A 32 20.15 0.56 -10.71
C ASP A 32 20.78 -0.07 -9.47
N TRP A 33 22.04 0.28 -9.26
CA TRP A 33 22.66 -0.01 -7.99
C TRP A 33 22.05 0.85 -6.88
N MET A 34 21.79 0.23 -5.74
CA MET A 34 21.32 0.89 -4.54
C MET A 34 21.96 0.23 -3.31
N PRO A 35 22.18 0.95 -2.20
CA PRO A 35 22.66 0.36 -0.95
C PRO A 35 21.72 -0.74 -0.43
N ASP A 36 22.29 -1.79 0.17
CA ASP A 36 21.49 -2.91 0.72
C ASP A 36 20.54 -2.46 1.84
N GLU A 37 20.96 -1.46 2.63
CA GLU A 37 20.11 -0.86 3.65
C GLU A 37 18.90 -0.13 3.03
N TYR A 38 19.09 0.55 1.91
CA TYR A 38 17.99 1.18 1.17
C TYR A 38 17.04 0.13 0.60
N ARG A 39 17.58 -0.92 -0.06
CA ARG A 39 16.78 -2.03 -0.60
C ARG A 39 15.96 -2.73 0.49
N SER A 40 16.57 -3.05 1.63
CA SER A 40 15.87 -3.73 2.73
C SER A 40 14.77 -2.86 3.36
N LYS A 41 14.99 -1.56 3.49
CA LYS A 41 13.96 -0.61 3.95
C LYS A 41 12.80 -0.50 2.94
N LEU A 42 13.09 -0.47 1.64
CA LEU A 42 12.07 -0.50 0.60
C LEU A 42 11.24 -1.79 0.68
N VAL A 43 11.89 -2.95 0.70
CA VAL A 43 11.19 -4.25 0.81
C VAL A 43 10.26 -4.25 2.02
N LYS A 44 10.77 -3.88 3.20
CA LYS A 44 9.97 -3.85 4.43
C LYS A 44 8.77 -2.90 4.33
N PHE A 45 8.96 -1.71 3.78
CA PHE A 45 7.90 -0.70 3.69
C PHE A 45 6.84 -1.08 2.64
N ILE A 46 7.27 -1.48 1.45
CA ILE A 46 6.39 -1.81 0.32
C ILE A 46 5.63 -3.12 0.62
N GLU A 47 6.28 -4.10 1.26
CA GLU A 47 5.61 -5.32 1.73
C GLU A 47 4.51 -5.00 2.74
N MET A 48 4.78 -4.14 3.73
CA MET A 48 3.78 -3.72 4.71
C MET A 48 2.59 -3.03 4.03
N HIS A 49 2.85 -2.24 2.99
CA HIS A 49 1.79 -1.63 2.18
C HIS A 49 0.95 -2.69 1.45
N GLY A 50 1.58 -3.63 0.74
CA GLY A 50 0.86 -4.69 0.03
C GLY A 50 0.06 -5.61 0.97
N ASN A 51 0.61 -5.88 2.15
CA ASN A 51 -0.12 -6.58 3.21
C ASN A 51 -1.33 -5.77 3.70
N SER A 52 -1.25 -4.45 3.71
CA SER A 52 -2.35 -3.59 4.14
C SER A 52 -3.52 -3.64 3.17
N GLU A 53 -3.28 -3.57 1.86
CA GLU A 53 -4.34 -3.73 0.85
C GLU A 53 -5.00 -5.11 0.97
N LEU A 54 -4.18 -6.16 1.11
CA LEU A 54 -4.69 -7.53 1.22
C LEU A 54 -5.52 -7.74 2.48
N MET A 55 -5.06 -7.23 3.62
CA MET A 55 -5.75 -7.38 4.90
C MET A 55 -6.98 -6.46 5.01
N GLY A 56 -6.98 -5.31 4.33
CA GLY A 56 -8.11 -4.39 4.28
C GLY A 56 -9.36 -4.98 3.62
N VAL A 57 -9.18 -5.92 2.69
CA VAL A 57 -10.29 -6.65 2.06
C VAL A 57 -11.11 -7.46 3.06
N LEU A 58 -10.47 -8.04 4.09
CA LEU A 58 -11.13 -9.00 4.98
C LEU A 58 -12.33 -8.42 5.77
N PRO A 59 -12.20 -7.27 6.48
CA PRO A 59 -13.33 -6.68 7.21
C PRO A 59 -14.48 -6.25 6.29
N GLU A 60 -14.20 -5.85 5.06
CA GLU A 60 -15.19 -5.40 4.09
C GLU A 60 -15.86 -6.55 3.32
N ARG A 61 -15.12 -7.62 3.01
CA ARG A 61 -15.62 -8.82 2.30
C ARG A 61 -16.82 -9.44 2.98
N ASP A 62 -16.82 -9.49 4.31
CA ASP A 62 -17.92 -10.08 5.06
C ASP A 62 -19.24 -9.30 4.85
N TRP A 63 -19.19 -8.07 4.34
CA TRP A 63 -20.36 -7.24 4.03
C TRP A 63 -20.87 -7.36 2.59
N ILE A 64 -20.16 -8.03 1.68
CA ILE A 64 -20.60 -8.21 0.29
C ILE A 64 -22.01 -8.82 0.24
N LEU A 65 -22.26 -9.88 1.00
CA LEU A 65 -23.57 -10.54 0.99
C LEU A 65 -24.65 -9.75 1.75
N ARG A 66 -24.24 -8.88 2.69
CA ARG A 66 -25.10 -8.13 3.62
C ARG A 66 -25.36 -6.68 3.20
N ALA A 67 -24.77 -6.21 2.10
CA ALA A 67 -24.94 -4.85 1.62
C ALA A 67 -26.44 -4.53 1.39
N PRO A 68 -26.91 -3.33 1.80
CA PRO A 68 -28.34 -3.01 1.90
C PRO A 68 -29.05 -2.86 0.55
N THR A 69 -28.29 -2.63 -0.53
CA THR A 69 -28.84 -2.55 -1.89
C THR A 69 -27.88 -3.20 -2.89
N LEU A 70 -28.40 -3.56 -4.08
CA LEU A 70 -27.57 -4.10 -5.17
C LEU A 70 -26.50 -3.10 -5.63
N GLN A 71 -26.82 -1.81 -5.65
CA GLN A 71 -25.86 -0.76 -6.02
C GLN A 71 -24.70 -0.68 -5.01
N ARG A 72 -25.00 -0.73 -3.70
CA ARG A 72 -23.97 -0.77 -2.65
C ARG A 72 -23.14 -2.05 -2.70
N LYS A 73 -23.78 -3.18 -2.97
CA LYS A 73 -23.11 -4.47 -3.17
C LYS A 73 -22.12 -4.43 -4.33
N LEU A 74 -22.54 -3.87 -5.48
CA LEU A 74 -21.71 -3.73 -6.67
C LEU A 74 -20.50 -2.85 -6.39
N ALA A 75 -20.71 -1.67 -5.78
CA ALA A 75 -19.63 -0.75 -5.44
C ALA A 75 -18.62 -1.35 -4.45
N LEU A 76 -19.10 -2.01 -3.39
CA LEU A 76 -18.24 -2.71 -2.42
C LEU A 76 -17.43 -3.84 -3.08
N THR A 77 -18.07 -4.61 -3.97
CA THR A 77 -17.38 -5.69 -4.69
C THR A 77 -16.30 -5.14 -5.62
N ALA A 78 -16.58 -4.03 -6.31
CA ALA A 78 -15.59 -3.35 -7.14
C ALA A 78 -14.41 -2.81 -6.33
N LYS A 79 -14.67 -2.16 -5.18
CA LYS A 79 -13.61 -1.73 -4.25
C LYS A 79 -12.72 -2.91 -3.86
N ILE A 80 -13.31 -3.98 -3.34
CA ILE A 80 -12.57 -5.17 -2.91
C ILE A 80 -11.75 -5.79 -4.05
N GLN A 81 -12.28 -5.79 -5.27
CA GLN A 81 -11.53 -6.25 -6.44
C GLN A 81 -10.30 -5.37 -6.71
N ASP A 82 -10.44 -4.05 -6.63
CA ASP A 82 -9.34 -3.10 -6.81
C ASP A 82 -8.27 -3.31 -5.73
N GLU A 83 -8.66 -3.40 -4.45
CA GLU A 83 -7.74 -3.63 -3.31
C GLU A 83 -6.89 -4.90 -3.50
N VAL A 84 -7.51 -6.00 -3.93
CA VAL A 84 -6.77 -7.24 -4.28
C VAL A 84 -5.83 -7.00 -5.46
N GLY A 85 -6.23 -6.20 -6.44
CA GLY A 85 -5.38 -5.79 -7.56
C GLY A 85 -4.20 -4.90 -7.12
N HIS A 86 -4.41 -4.00 -6.17
CA HIS A 86 -3.40 -3.11 -5.59
C HIS A 86 -2.37 -3.92 -4.82
N ALA A 87 -2.81 -4.86 -3.97
CA ALA A 87 -1.93 -5.81 -3.29
C ALA A 87 -1.02 -6.54 -4.29
N GLN A 88 -1.58 -7.04 -5.39
CA GLN A 88 -0.80 -7.74 -6.43
C GLN A 88 0.25 -6.84 -7.09
N LEU A 89 -0.11 -5.60 -7.44
CA LEU A 89 0.82 -4.63 -8.02
C LEU A 89 1.96 -4.30 -7.03
N ILE A 90 1.63 -4.11 -5.76
CA ILE A 90 2.62 -3.77 -4.73
C ILE A 90 3.54 -4.95 -4.46
N TYR A 91 3.03 -6.18 -4.33
CA TYR A 91 3.88 -7.36 -4.20
C TYR A 91 4.81 -7.54 -5.40
N ARG A 92 4.38 -7.18 -6.61
CA ARG A 92 5.26 -7.24 -7.78
C ARG A 92 6.48 -6.31 -7.65
N VAL A 93 6.30 -5.13 -7.05
CA VAL A 93 7.42 -4.22 -6.76
C VAL A 93 8.37 -4.81 -5.71
N VAL A 94 7.85 -5.56 -4.74
CA VAL A 94 8.68 -6.31 -3.77
C VAL A 94 9.48 -7.42 -4.46
N GLU A 95 8.88 -8.11 -5.44
CA GLU A 95 9.56 -9.14 -6.25
C GLU A 95 10.74 -8.54 -7.03
N ASP A 96 10.54 -7.38 -7.66
CA ASP A 96 11.58 -6.65 -8.38
C ASP A 96 12.77 -6.26 -7.47
N LEU A 97 12.55 -6.12 -6.16
CA LEU A 97 13.59 -5.85 -5.17
C LEU A 97 14.29 -7.12 -4.67
N GLY A 98 13.83 -8.30 -5.08
CA GLY A 98 14.47 -9.60 -4.83
C GLY A 98 13.78 -10.50 -3.81
N LYS A 99 12.62 -10.09 -3.25
CA LYS A 99 11.86 -10.94 -2.32
C LYS A 99 10.61 -11.51 -3.03
N PRO A 100 10.49 -12.84 -3.20
CA PRO A 100 9.34 -13.42 -3.89
C PRO A 100 8.04 -13.16 -3.14
N ARG A 101 6.91 -13.05 -3.86
CA ARG A 101 5.59 -12.82 -3.26
C ARG A 101 5.22 -13.88 -2.23
N SER A 102 5.53 -15.16 -2.48
CA SER A 102 5.26 -16.25 -1.53
C SER A 102 5.91 -15.99 -0.17
N ALA A 103 7.18 -15.57 -0.14
CA ALA A 103 7.86 -15.23 1.11
C ALA A 103 7.26 -14.00 1.80
N SER A 104 6.66 -13.08 1.06
CA SER A 104 5.93 -11.93 1.64
C SER A 104 4.62 -12.39 2.30
N LEU A 105 3.91 -13.33 1.68
CA LEU A 105 2.71 -13.93 2.26
C LEU A 105 3.04 -14.81 3.48
N ASP A 106 4.14 -15.57 3.44
CA ASP A 106 4.61 -16.36 4.58
C ASP A 106 4.97 -15.45 5.77
N ASP A 107 5.64 -14.32 5.51
CA ASP A 107 5.96 -13.31 6.53
C ASP A 107 4.69 -12.65 7.10
N LEU A 108 3.65 -12.43 6.29
CA LEU A 108 2.34 -11.94 6.74
C LEU A 108 1.64 -12.97 7.65
N VAL A 109 1.50 -14.22 7.19
CA VAL A 109 0.78 -15.28 7.92
C VAL A 109 1.49 -15.63 9.24
N SER A 110 2.83 -15.60 9.25
CA SER A 110 3.62 -15.83 10.47
C SER A 110 3.65 -14.62 11.42
N GLY A 111 3.12 -13.46 11.00
CA GLY A 111 3.11 -12.22 11.79
C GLY A 111 4.46 -11.49 11.88
N LYS A 112 5.45 -11.92 11.08
CA LYS A 112 6.77 -11.30 10.96
C LYS A 112 6.69 -9.93 10.27
N SER A 113 5.96 -9.85 9.17
CA SER A 113 5.62 -8.58 8.54
C SER A 113 4.33 -8.00 9.14
N LYS A 114 4.15 -6.68 8.98
CA LYS A 114 3.03 -5.93 9.55
C LYS A 114 2.11 -5.42 8.44
N PHE A 115 0.97 -4.90 8.86
CA PHE A 115 -0.01 -4.16 8.05
C PHE A 115 -0.67 -3.10 8.94
N HIS A 116 -1.43 -2.17 8.35
CA HIS A 116 -2.04 -1.07 9.10
C HIS A 116 -2.95 -1.58 10.24
N ASN A 117 -2.78 -1.00 11.42
CA ASN A 117 -3.48 -1.44 12.63
C ASN A 117 -5.02 -1.38 12.50
N VAL A 118 -5.54 -0.45 11.69
CA VAL A 118 -6.98 -0.26 11.46
C VAL A 118 -7.70 -1.53 11.00
N PHE A 119 -7.00 -2.43 10.31
CA PHE A 119 -7.60 -3.68 9.82
C PHE A 119 -7.69 -4.79 10.87
N HIS A 120 -7.29 -4.52 12.12
CA HIS A 120 -7.59 -5.39 13.26
C HIS A 120 -8.96 -5.10 13.90
N TYR A 121 -9.61 -3.99 13.53
CA TYR A 121 -10.89 -3.60 14.10
C TYR A 121 -12.05 -4.30 13.36
N PRO A 122 -13.06 -4.83 14.09
CA PRO A 122 -14.18 -5.52 13.48
C PRO A 122 -15.19 -4.54 12.86
N THR A 123 -15.85 -4.95 11.76
CA THR A 123 -16.99 -4.25 11.16
C THR A 123 -18.31 -4.87 11.65
N LYS A 124 -19.05 -4.13 12.48
CA LYS A 124 -20.27 -4.57 13.16
C LYS A 124 -21.55 -4.15 12.43
N THR A 125 -21.52 -3.02 11.71
CA THR A 125 -22.65 -2.44 11.00
C THR A 125 -22.27 -2.04 9.57
N TRP A 126 -23.28 -1.82 8.71
CA TRP A 126 -23.03 -1.29 7.36
C TRP A 126 -22.40 0.11 7.41
N GLY A 127 -22.68 0.88 8.46
CA GLY A 127 -22.03 2.17 8.69
C GLY A 127 -20.52 2.05 8.79
N ASP A 128 -19.99 0.96 9.34
CA ASP A 128 -18.55 0.74 9.45
C ASP A 128 -17.86 0.61 8.08
N VAL A 129 -18.54 -0.01 7.10
CA VAL A 129 -18.05 -0.08 5.71
C VAL A 129 -17.97 1.33 5.10
N GLY A 130 -18.99 2.16 5.34
CA GLY A 130 -18.97 3.56 4.92
C GLY A 130 -17.85 4.37 5.58
N VAL A 131 -17.59 4.14 6.87
CA VAL A 131 -16.53 4.84 7.63
C VAL A 131 -15.14 4.41 7.15
N ILE A 132 -14.93 3.12 6.87
CA ILE A 132 -13.68 2.62 6.29
C ILE A 132 -13.44 3.29 4.94
N ALA A 133 -14.37 3.12 3.99
CA ALA A 133 -14.23 3.66 2.65
C ALA A 133 -14.11 5.19 2.63
N TRP A 134 -14.64 5.92 3.62
CA TRP A 134 -14.53 7.37 3.66
C TRP A 134 -13.29 7.85 4.43
N LEU A 135 -13.14 7.47 5.70
CA LEU A 135 -12.12 8.04 6.59
C LEU A 135 -10.80 7.28 6.54
N VAL A 136 -10.85 5.95 6.48
CA VAL A 136 -9.64 5.11 6.44
C VAL A 136 -8.95 5.28 5.09
N ASP A 137 -9.70 5.15 4.00
CA ASP A 137 -9.16 5.36 2.64
C ASP A 137 -8.71 6.81 2.44
N ALA A 138 -9.40 7.81 3.01
CA ALA A 138 -8.92 9.20 2.94
C ALA A 138 -7.59 9.39 3.66
N ALA A 139 -7.40 8.75 4.82
CA ALA A 139 -6.11 8.76 5.51
C ALA A 139 -5.03 8.03 4.68
N ALA A 140 -5.38 6.90 4.05
CA ALA A 140 -4.49 6.17 3.14
C ALA A 140 -4.04 7.07 1.98
N ILE A 141 -4.98 7.70 1.27
CA ILE A 141 -4.69 8.61 0.14
C ILE A 141 -3.75 9.77 0.53
N VAL A 142 -3.86 10.32 1.74
CA VAL A 142 -2.92 11.36 2.20
C VAL A 142 -1.49 10.83 2.23
N SER A 143 -1.29 9.63 2.80
CA SER A 143 0.04 9.02 2.89
C SER A 143 0.55 8.52 1.53
N GLN A 144 -0.31 7.93 0.70
CA GLN A 144 0.05 7.43 -0.62
C GLN A 144 0.37 8.56 -1.61
N LYS A 145 -0.31 9.71 -1.53
CA LYS A 145 0.05 10.87 -2.36
C LYS A 145 1.48 11.36 -2.11
N ALA A 146 2.00 11.19 -0.90
CA ALA A 146 3.40 11.49 -0.61
C ALA A 146 4.35 10.52 -1.35
N LEU A 147 3.92 9.29 -1.62
CA LEU A 147 4.70 8.26 -2.32
C LEU A 147 4.77 8.48 -3.84
N LEU A 148 3.90 9.32 -4.42
CA LEU A 148 3.95 9.69 -5.85
C LEU A 148 5.30 10.33 -6.26
N LYS A 149 6.04 10.85 -5.28
CA LYS A 149 7.35 11.48 -5.45
C LYS A 149 8.47 10.73 -4.73
N CYS A 150 8.25 9.48 -4.32
CA CYS A 150 9.30 8.70 -3.69
C CYS A 150 10.47 8.44 -4.65
N SER A 151 11.64 8.17 -4.08
CA SER A 151 12.88 7.97 -4.82
C SER A 151 12.97 6.64 -5.57
N TYR A 152 12.09 5.66 -5.30
CA TYR A 152 12.06 4.40 -6.04
C TYR A 152 11.00 4.44 -7.14
N ALA A 153 11.46 4.54 -8.39
CA ALA A 153 10.61 4.85 -9.53
C ALA A 153 9.52 3.79 -9.81
N PRO A 154 9.77 2.46 -9.72
CA PRO A 154 8.72 1.45 -9.90
C PRO A 154 7.56 1.62 -8.93
N TYR A 155 7.87 1.96 -7.68
CA TYR A 155 6.86 2.19 -6.66
C TYR A 155 6.06 3.47 -6.93
N ALA A 156 6.74 4.59 -7.22
CA ALA A 156 6.07 5.84 -7.60
C ALA A 156 5.15 5.68 -8.82
N ARG A 157 5.51 4.83 -9.79
CA ARG A 157 4.67 4.54 -10.96
C ARG A 157 3.36 3.83 -10.61
N ILE A 158 3.42 2.78 -9.79
CA ILE A 158 2.18 2.05 -9.42
C ILE A 158 1.27 2.89 -8.53
N MET A 159 1.84 3.77 -7.69
CA MET A 159 1.07 4.68 -6.83
C MET A 159 0.20 5.65 -7.63
N LYS A 160 0.60 6.04 -8.85
CA LYS A 160 -0.25 6.89 -9.72
C LYS A 160 -1.57 6.21 -10.06
N LYS A 161 -1.52 4.90 -10.34
CA LYS A 161 -2.70 4.10 -10.66
C LYS A 161 -3.54 3.89 -9.40
N ILE A 162 -2.92 3.44 -8.31
CA ILE A 162 -3.58 3.15 -7.03
C ILE A 162 -4.31 4.40 -6.49
N CYS A 163 -3.61 5.54 -6.38
CA CYS A 163 -4.25 6.78 -5.90
C CYS A 163 -5.40 7.29 -6.79
N TRP A 164 -5.40 6.95 -8.09
CA TRP A 164 -6.49 7.30 -8.99
C TRP A 164 -7.71 6.41 -8.74
N GLU A 165 -7.51 5.10 -8.62
CA GLU A 165 -8.58 4.12 -8.34
C GLU A 165 -9.20 4.35 -6.96
N GLU A 166 -8.38 4.54 -5.91
CA GLU A 166 -8.86 4.80 -4.54
C GLU A 166 -9.68 6.08 -4.40
N SER A 167 -9.47 7.07 -5.28
CA SER A 167 -10.25 8.30 -5.24
C SER A 167 -11.75 8.05 -5.46
N PHE A 168 -12.11 6.98 -6.20
CA PHE A 168 -13.49 6.57 -6.39
C PHE A 168 -14.06 5.86 -5.16
N HIS A 169 -13.23 5.10 -4.43
CA HIS A 169 -13.65 4.41 -3.21
C HIS A 169 -14.04 5.41 -2.12
N ILE A 170 -13.28 6.50 -1.97
CA ILE A 170 -13.61 7.61 -1.06
C ILE A 170 -14.95 8.24 -1.41
N LEU A 171 -15.21 8.48 -2.69
CA LEU A 171 -16.49 9.05 -3.12
C LEU A 171 -17.66 8.12 -2.78
N HIS A 172 -17.48 6.81 -2.94
CA HIS A 172 -18.45 5.81 -2.51
C HIS A 172 -18.67 5.83 -0.99
N GLY A 173 -17.60 5.82 -0.20
CA GLY A 173 -17.68 5.88 1.26
C GLY A 173 -18.42 7.14 1.73
N ARG A 174 -18.09 8.30 1.18
CA ARG A 174 -18.78 9.57 1.48
C ARG A 174 -20.27 9.48 1.14
N ASP A 175 -20.63 8.89 0.01
CA ASP A 175 -22.02 8.72 -0.40
C ASP A 175 -22.80 7.74 0.50
N VAL A 176 -22.14 6.69 1.00
CA VAL A 176 -22.73 5.80 2.03
C VAL A 176 -23.02 6.59 3.31
N ILE A 177 -22.03 7.33 3.81
CA ILE A 177 -22.18 8.09 5.06
C ILE A 177 -23.23 9.18 4.90
N LEU A 178 -23.25 9.89 3.77
CA LEU A 178 -24.27 10.90 3.51
C LEU A 178 -25.68 10.31 3.56
N ALA A 179 -25.90 9.16 2.90
CA ALA A 179 -27.19 8.48 2.92
C ALA A 179 -27.64 8.07 4.34
N LEU A 180 -26.69 7.66 5.20
CA LEU A 180 -26.99 7.32 6.60
C LEU A 180 -27.32 8.57 7.43
N VAL A 181 -26.53 9.65 7.33
CA VAL A 181 -26.75 10.85 8.15
C VAL A 181 -27.96 11.68 7.71
N THR A 182 -28.39 11.56 6.45
CA THR A 182 -29.62 12.18 5.95
C THR A 182 -30.81 11.22 5.95
N GLY A 183 -30.64 10.02 6.49
CA GLY A 183 -31.64 8.97 6.53
C GLY A 183 -32.63 9.13 7.69
N THR A 184 -33.19 8.01 8.11
CA THR A 184 -33.98 7.89 9.33
C THR A 184 -33.10 8.03 10.58
N PRO A 185 -33.69 8.19 11.77
CA PRO A 185 -32.94 8.12 13.04
C PRO A 185 -32.24 6.77 13.27
N GLU A 186 -32.80 5.68 12.72
CA GLU A 186 -32.20 4.33 12.64
C GLU A 186 -31.28 4.19 11.42
#